data_AF-A0AA43ZLA7-F1
#
_entry.id   AF-A0AA43ZLA7-F1
#
_cell.length_a   1.000
_cell.length_b   1.000
_cell.length_c   1.000
_cell.angle_alpha   90.00
_cell.angle_beta   90.00
_cell.angle_gamma   90.00
#
_symmetry.space_group_name_H-M   'P 1'
#
loop_
_entity.id
_entity.type
_entity.pdbx_description
1 polymer ?
#
loop_
_entity_poly.entity_id
_entity_poly.type
_entity_poly.pdbx_seq_one_letter_code
_entity_poly.pdbx_strand_id
1 'polypeptide(L)'
;MPTKTKTPLNPAFHPPTMPPEGIPVKNTWKVGVYLKEVHGKAVRWTAKAEDITAAAKRAEDQLRRKPMDPAHYVGAVAEFVTAGPTAPTYTQAVAGTRATLIRGPNGWRLIKAQTVNRFARDRSNVELLLTFEQMEAMAATTLYRATGERADA
;
A
#
# COMPACT_ATOMS: atom_id res chain seq x y z
N MET A 1 -40.53 -16.04 -32.64
CA MET A 1 -40.74 -15.25 -31.41
C MET A 1 -39.39 -15.08 -30.70
N PRO A 2 -38.84 -13.87 -30.55
CA PRO A 2 -37.55 -13.67 -29.90
C PRO A 2 -37.69 -13.80 -28.37
N THR A 3 -36.99 -14.78 -27.79
CA THR A 3 -36.87 -14.98 -26.35
C THR A 3 -36.03 -13.87 -25.72
N LYS A 4 -36.65 -13.05 -24.85
CA LYS A 4 -35.95 -12.02 -24.07
C LYS A 4 -35.07 -12.71 -23.03
N THR A 5 -33.76 -12.74 -23.26
CA THR A 5 -32.78 -13.20 -22.28
C THR A 5 -32.70 -12.18 -21.15
N LYS A 6 -33.18 -12.57 -19.97
CA LYS A 6 -33.19 -11.77 -18.74
C LYS A 6 -31.74 -11.68 -18.24
N THR A 7 -31.02 -10.60 -18.56
CA THR A 7 -29.69 -10.33 -18.00
C THR A 7 -29.81 -10.33 -16.47
N PRO A 8 -29.11 -11.22 -15.75
CA PRO A 8 -29.16 -11.23 -14.30
C PRO A 8 -28.61 -9.89 -13.79
N LEU A 9 -29.39 -9.24 -12.93
CA LEU A 9 -28.95 -8.08 -12.15
C LEU A 9 -27.69 -8.54 -11.41
N ASN A 10 -26.54 -7.99 -11.81
CA ASN A 10 -25.28 -8.28 -11.14
C ASN A 10 -25.46 -7.86 -9.67
N PRO A 11 -25.37 -8.79 -8.68
CA PRO A 11 -25.54 -8.42 -7.28
C PRO A 11 -24.53 -7.32 -6.99
N ALA A 12 -25.04 -6.18 -6.54
CA ALA A 12 -24.27 -4.96 -6.32
C ALA A 12 -22.95 -5.33 -5.64
N PHE A 13 -21.84 -5.09 -6.35
CA PHE A 13 -20.50 -5.22 -5.80
C PHE A 13 -20.37 -4.13 -4.73
N HIS A 14 -20.83 -4.43 -3.52
CA HIS A 14 -20.60 -3.56 -2.39
C HIS A 14 -19.09 -3.56 -2.15
N PRO A 15 -18.40 -2.42 -2.30
CA PRO A 15 -17.00 -2.37 -1.98
C PRO A 15 -16.86 -2.80 -0.50
N PRO A 16 -15.92 -3.68 -0.18
CA PRO A 16 -15.73 -4.12 1.20
C PRO A 16 -15.57 -2.90 2.08
N THR A 17 -16.52 -2.71 3.01
CA THR A 17 -16.53 -1.56 3.91
C THR A 17 -15.39 -1.77 4.88
N MET A 18 -14.30 -1.02 4.69
CA MET A 18 -13.16 -1.11 5.59
C MET A 18 -13.50 -0.49 6.95
N PRO A 19 -12.97 -1.05 8.05
CA PRO A 19 -12.99 -0.36 9.32
C PRO A 19 -12.24 0.97 9.19
N PRO A 20 -12.71 2.05 9.83
CA PRO A 20 -12.12 3.39 9.69
C PRO A 20 -10.64 3.44 10.10
N GLU A 21 -10.19 2.50 10.93
CA GLU A 21 -8.82 2.44 11.44
C GLU A 21 -7.85 1.63 10.56
N GLY A 22 -8.32 0.94 9.51
CA GLY A 22 -7.52 -0.01 8.73
C GLY A 22 -7.16 -1.31 9.48
N ILE A 23 -6.61 -2.27 8.74
CA ILE A 23 -6.27 -3.62 9.23
C ILE A 23 -4.79 -3.67 9.64
N PRO A 24 -4.43 -4.00 10.89
CA PRO A 24 -3.03 -4.17 11.27
C PRO A 24 -2.34 -5.22 10.39
N VAL A 25 -1.17 -4.89 9.82
CA VAL A 25 -0.44 -5.79 8.91
C VAL A 25 -0.03 -7.10 9.61
N LYS A 26 0.16 -7.07 10.94
CA LYS A 26 0.39 -8.27 11.75
C LYS A 26 -0.78 -9.27 11.72
N ASN A 27 -2.00 -8.82 11.41
CA ASN A 27 -3.16 -9.69 11.25
C ASN A 27 -3.25 -10.19 9.81
N THR A 28 -2.33 -11.09 9.45
CA THR A 28 -2.17 -11.62 8.08
C THR A 28 -3.44 -12.31 7.57
N TRP A 29 -4.20 -12.96 8.45
CA TRP A 29 -5.51 -13.55 8.11
C TRP A 29 -6.50 -12.50 7.61
N LYS A 30 -6.75 -11.42 8.37
CA LYS A 30 -7.68 -10.35 7.95
C LYS A 30 -7.21 -9.65 6.68
N VAL A 31 -5.90 -9.42 6.54
CA VAL A 31 -5.32 -8.89 5.31
C VAL A 31 -5.60 -9.82 4.14
N GLY A 32 -5.39 -11.13 4.29
CA GLY A 32 -5.64 -12.13 3.26
C GLY A 32 -7.11 -12.20 2.82
N VAL A 33 -8.05 -12.17 3.78
CA VAL A 33 -9.49 -12.11 3.48
C VAL A 33 -9.84 -10.85 2.69
N TYR A 34 -9.37 -9.69 3.15
CA TYR A 34 -9.65 -8.42 2.47
C TYR A 34 -9.06 -8.36 1.05
N LEU A 35 -7.82 -8.83 0.85
CA LEU A 35 -7.22 -8.92 -0.49
C LEU A 35 -7.99 -9.88 -1.40
N LYS A 36 -8.49 -11.01 -0.87
CA LYS A 36 -9.31 -11.95 -1.64
C LYS A 36 -10.63 -11.32 -2.10
N GLU A 37 -11.26 -10.50 -1.27
CA GLU A 37 -12.46 -9.74 -1.64
C GLU A 37 -12.17 -8.72 -2.75
N VAL A 38 -11.05 -7.98 -2.64
CA VAL A 38 -10.65 -6.98 -3.63
C VAL A 38 -10.31 -7.59 -4.99
N HIS A 39 -9.63 -8.72 -5.02
CA HIS A 39 -9.16 -9.35 -6.26
C HIS A 39 -10.15 -10.33 -6.89
N GLY A 40 -11.13 -10.81 -6.12
CA GLY A 40 -12.06 -11.84 -6.55
C GLY A 40 -11.34 -13.13 -6.99
N LYS A 41 -11.41 -13.46 -8.28
CA LYS A 41 -10.81 -14.68 -8.85
C LYS A 41 -9.33 -14.49 -9.29
N ALA A 42 -8.81 -13.26 -9.29
CA ALA A 42 -7.44 -12.99 -9.72
C ALA A 42 -6.42 -13.37 -8.63
N VAL A 43 -5.55 -14.35 -8.92
CA VAL A 43 -4.61 -14.91 -7.93
C VAL A 43 -3.13 -14.83 -8.31
N ARG A 44 -2.79 -14.61 -9.58
CA ARG A 44 -1.42 -14.82 -10.08
C ARG A 44 -0.49 -13.62 -9.91
N TRP A 45 -0.98 -12.41 -10.20
CA TRP A 45 -0.19 -11.17 -10.22
C TRP A 45 -0.66 -10.16 -9.15
N THR A 46 -1.56 -10.61 -8.29
CA THR A 46 -2.13 -9.86 -7.18
C THR A 46 -1.34 -10.14 -5.90
N ALA A 47 -1.35 -9.16 -4.98
CA ALA A 47 -0.63 -9.24 -3.72
C ALA A 47 -1.26 -10.28 -2.79
N LYS A 48 -0.40 -10.94 -2.01
CA LYS A 48 -0.76 -11.77 -0.86
C LYS A 48 -0.47 -11.04 0.44
N ALA A 49 -0.90 -11.60 1.57
CA ALA A 49 -0.66 -11.01 2.89
C ALA A 49 0.85 -10.90 3.20
N GLU A 50 1.65 -11.85 2.72
CA GLU A 50 3.10 -11.85 2.85
C GLU A 50 3.74 -10.68 2.09
N ASP A 51 3.22 -10.35 0.90
CA ASP A 51 3.69 -9.21 0.11
C ASP A 51 3.42 -7.88 0.82
N ILE A 52 2.24 -7.74 1.42
CA ILE A 52 1.89 -6.55 2.22
C ILE A 52 2.79 -6.45 3.46
N THR A 53 3.10 -7.57 4.10
CA THR A 53 4.02 -7.61 5.25
C THR A 53 5.44 -7.21 4.83
N ALA A 54 5.92 -7.72 3.70
CA ALA A 54 7.22 -7.36 3.14
C ALA A 54 7.26 -5.87 2.73
N ALA A 55 6.19 -5.34 2.15
CA ALA A 55 6.06 -3.93 1.80
C ALA A 55 6.10 -3.03 3.04
N ALA A 56 5.36 -3.38 4.10
CA ALA A 56 5.39 -2.67 5.37
C ALA A 56 6.79 -2.66 6.00
N LYS A 57 7.51 -3.78 5.95
CA LYS A 57 8.91 -3.85 6.43
C LYS A 57 9.82 -2.93 5.62
N ARG A 58 9.73 -2.96 4.28
CA ARG A 58 10.50 -2.07 3.40
C ARG A 58 10.17 -0.59 3.67
N ALA A 59 8.90 -0.25 3.88
CA ALA A 59 8.48 1.10 4.22
C ALA A 59 9.05 1.56 5.57
N GLU A 60 9.03 0.69 6.59
CA GLU A 60 9.66 0.96 7.88
C GLU A 60 11.18 1.18 7.74
N ASP A 61 11.86 0.33 6.95
CA ASP A 61 13.30 0.47 6.70
C ASP A 61 13.63 1.76 5.95
N GLN A 62 12.79 2.18 4.98
CA GLN A 62 12.93 3.46 4.29
C GLN A 62 12.74 4.64 5.25
N LEU A 63 11.74 4.56 6.14
CA LEU A 63 11.42 5.61 7.11
C LEU A 63 12.56 5.76 8.15
N ARG A 64 13.12 4.66 8.64
CA ARG A 64 14.26 4.64 9.57
C ARG A 64 15.55 5.24 8.99
N ARG A 65 15.70 5.24 7.67
CA ARG A 65 16.84 5.86 6.99
C ARG A 65 16.70 7.38 6.85
N LYS A 66 15.51 7.94 7.12
CA LYS A 66 15.30 9.38 7.07
C LYS A 66 15.88 10.01 8.36
N PRO A 67 16.52 11.19 8.25
CA PRO A 67 17.00 11.92 9.42
C PRO A 67 15.81 12.60 10.11
N MET A 68 14.97 11.82 10.79
CA MET A 68 13.76 12.29 11.47
C MET A 68 13.55 11.45 12.73
N ASP A 69 13.06 12.08 13.80
CA ASP A 69 12.73 11.38 15.05
C ASP A 69 11.62 10.34 14.84
N PRO A 70 11.75 9.12 15.41
CA PRO A 70 10.69 8.12 15.43
C PRO A 70 9.30 8.62 15.87
N ALA A 71 9.22 9.66 16.70
CA ALA A 71 7.96 10.28 17.11
C ALA A 71 7.15 10.82 15.91
N HIS A 72 7.84 11.29 14.87
CA HIS A 72 7.21 11.80 13.64
C HIS A 72 6.89 10.69 12.62
N TYR A 73 7.12 9.41 12.93
CA TYR A 73 6.83 8.31 11.99
C TYR A 73 5.33 8.05 11.85
N VAL A 74 4.55 8.40 12.88
CA VAL A 74 3.10 8.21 12.88
C VAL A 74 2.47 9.08 11.80
N GLY A 75 1.54 8.50 11.03
CA GLY A 75 0.88 9.16 9.92
C GLY A 75 1.62 9.03 8.58
N ALA A 76 2.85 8.50 8.56
CA ALA A 76 3.53 8.21 7.29
C ALA A 76 2.72 7.22 6.45
N VAL A 77 2.59 7.49 5.15
CA VAL A 77 1.83 6.65 4.22
C VAL A 77 2.81 5.93 3.30
N ALA A 78 2.55 4.66 3.01
CA ALA A 78 3.29 3.90 2.01
C ALA A 78 2.34 3.35 0.96
N GLU A 79 2.66 3.60 -0.32
CA GLU A 79 1.98 2.98 -1.45
C GLU A 79 2.80 1.82 -1.98
N PHE A 80 2.20 0.64 -1.97
CA PHE A 80 2.77 -0.57 -2.55
C PHE A 80 2.04 -0.91 -3.84
N VAL A 81 2.80 -1.21 -4.89
CA VAL A 81 2.27 -1.72 -6.16
C VAL A 81 2.98 -3.01 -6.52
N THR A 82 2.22 -4.05 -6.90
CA THR A 82 2.80 -5.35 -7.32
C THR A 82 3.57 -5.24 -8.62
N ALA A 83 4.49 -6.18 -8.86
CA ALA A 83 5.17 -6.31 -10.15
C ALA A 83 4.22 -6.88 -11.21
N GLY A 84 4.46 -6.52 -12.47
CA GLY A 84 3.85 -7.18 -13.61
C GLY A 84 4.58 -8.47 -14.01
N PRO A 85 4.15 -9.12 -15.10
CA PRO A 85 4.81 -10.30 -15.63
C PRO A 85 6.25 -10.01 -16.04
N THR A 86 7.16 -10.93 -15.75
CA THR A 86 8.57 -10.79 -16.13
C THR A 86 8.81 -11.05 -17.62
N ALA A 87 8.01 -11.94 -18.22
CA ALA A 87 8.18 -12.32 -19.61
C ALA A 87 7.73 -11.20 -20.54
N PRO A 88 8.56 -10.79 -21.52
CA PRO A 88 8.26 -9.68 -22.43
C PRO A 88 7.17 -10.02 -23.45
N THR A 89 6.83 -11.30 -23.60
CA THR A 89 5.80 -11.78 -24.52
C THR A 89 4.37 -11.46 -24.07
N TYR A 90 4.19 -10.98 -22.83
CA TYR A 90 2.90 -10.48 -22.35
C TYR A 90 2.60 -9.11 -22.97
N THR A 91 1.71 -9.09 -23.97
CA THR A 91 1.22 -7.86 -24.60
C THR A 91 0.02 -7.25 -23.87
N GLN A 92 -0.67 -8.04 -23.05
CA GLN A 92 -1.89 -7.63 -22.35
C GLN A 92 -1.59 -7.21 -20.91
N ALA A 93 -2.37 -6.23 -20.43
CA ALA A 93 -2.38 -5.88 -19.03
C ALA A 93 -2.89 -7.04 -18.16
N VAL A 94 -2.28 -7.22 -16.99
CA VAL A 94 -2.75 -8.16 -15.97
C VAL A 94 -3.26 -7.39 -14.75
N ALA A 95 -4.16 -8.02 -14.00
CA ALA A 95 -4.62 -7.48 -12.72
C ALA A 95 -3.50 -7.63 -11.67
N GLY A 96 -3.01 -6.49 -11.18
CA GLY A 96 -2.15 -6.37 -10.02
C GLY A 96 -2.85 -5.68 -8.85
N THR A 97 -2.08 -5.33 -7.82
CA THR A 97 -2.60 -4.72 -6.60
C THR A 97 -1.87 -3.42 -6.32
N ARG A 98 -2.64 -2.38 -6.00
CA ARG A 98 -2.15 -1.20 -5.28
C ARG A 98 -2.69 -1.23 -3.87
N ALA A 99 -1.81 -1.21 -2.88
CA ALA A 99 -2.15 -1.18 -1.47
C ALA A 99 -1.61 0.11 -0.83
N THR A 100 -2.44 0.77 -0.03
CA THR A 100 -2.07 1.93 0.75
C THR A 100 -1.97 1.50 2.22
N LEU A 101 -0.80 1.74 2.80
CA LEU A 101 -0.48 1.45 4.18
C LEU A 101 -0.30 2.78 4.92
N ILE A 102 -0.77 2.85 6.16
CA ILE A 102 -0.49 3.97 7.06
C ILE A 102 0.28 3.47 8.27
N ARG A 103 1.26 4.25 8.73
CA ARG A 103 2.01 3.99 9.95
C ARG A 103 1.21 4.53 11.14
N GLY A 104 0.57 3.64 11.90
CA GLY A 104 0.01 3.99 13.21
C GLY A 104 1.08 3.92 14.31
N PRO A 105 0.77 4.22 15.58
CA PRO A 105 1.73 4.07 16.69
C PRO A 105 2.26 2.63 16.84
N ASN A 106 1.37 1.65 16.66
CA ASN A 106 1.68 0.22 16.88
C ASN A 106 2.17 -0.54 15.63
N GLY A 107 2.55 0.18 14.57
CA GLY A 107 3.04 -0.38 13.31
C GLY A 107 2.17 -0.02 12.11
N TRP A 108 2.44 -0.68 10.98
CA TRP A 108 1.75 -0.44 9.72
C TRP A 108 0.35 -1.09 9.70
N ARG A 109 -0.60 -0.38 9.07
CA ARG A 109 -1.97 -0.83 8.87
C ARG A 109 -2.35 -0.68 7.39
N LEU A 110 -3.00 -1.69 6.83
CA LEU A 110 -3.60 -1.64 5.50
C LEU A 110 -4.90 -0.84 5.56
N ILE A 111 -4.93 0.30 4.87
CA ILE A 111 -6.09 1.21 4.84
C ILE A 111 -6.80 1.23 3.51
N LYS A 112 -6.20 0.67 2.45
CA LYS A 112 -6.84 0.52 1.14
C LYS A 112 -6.12 -0.53 0.32
N ALA A 113 -6.87 -1.36 -0.39
CA ALA A 113 -6.35 -2.13 -1.50
C ALA A 113 -7.28 -2.00 -2.69
N GLN A 114 -6.71 -1.94 -3.89
CA GLN A 114 -7.45 -1.86 -5.14
C GLN A 114 -6.73 -2.62 -6.24
N THR A 115 -7.51 -3.18 -7.16
CA THR A 115 -7.00 -3.82 -8.36
C THR A 115 -6.51 -2.75 -9.34
N VAL A 116 -5.32 -2.94 -9.90
CA VAL A 116 -4.73 -2.03 -10.90
C VAL A 116 -4.22 -2.83 -12.09
N ASN A 117 -4.17 -2.20 -13.27
CA ASN A 117 -3.58 -2.83 -14.45
C ASN A 117 -2.05 -2.73 -14.38
N ARG A 118 -1.37 -3.84 -14.66
CA ARG A 118 0.10 -3.94 -14.72
C ARG A 118 0.53 -4.53 -16.04
N PHE A 119 1.61 -4.00 -16.58
CA PHE A 119 2.17 -4.42 -17.86
C PHE A 119 3.43 -5.26 -17.67
N ALA A 120 3.91 -5.91 -18.73
CA ALA A 120 5.15 -6.66 -18.67
C ALA A 120 6.32 -5.76 -18.23
N ARG A 121 7.21 -6.30 -17.39
CA ARG A 121 8.40 -5.63 -16.82
C ARG A 121 8.13 -4.48 -15.84
N ASP A 122 6.87 -4.22 -15.52
CA ASP A 122 6.53 -3.33 -14.41
C ASP A 122 7.15 -3.86 -13.11
N ARG A 123 7.98 -3.04 -12.46
CA ARG A 123 8.60 -3.41 -11.19
C ARG A 123 7.64 -3.17 -10.03
N SER A 124 7.73 -4.01 -9.00
CA SER A 124 7.08 -3.69 -7.73
C SER A 124 7.77 -2.47 -7.11
N ASN A 125 6.99 -1.55 -6.56
CA ASN A 125 7.53 -0.39 -5.86
C ASN A 125 6.85 -0.23 -4.49
N VAL A 126 7.60 0.31 -3.54
CA VAL A 126 7.10 0.81 -2.25
C VAL A 126 7.52 2.27 -2.17
N GLU A 127 6.57 3.16 -2.32
CA GLU A 127 6.75 4.59 -2.28
C GLU A 127 6.28 5.13 -0.94
N LEU A 128 7.14 5.89 -0.25
CA LEU A 128 6.84 6.50 1.03
C LEU A 128 6.39 7.95 0.80
N LEU A 129 5.17 8.25 1.22
CA LEU A 129 4.57 9.57 1.19
C LEU A 129 4.60 10.15 2.60
N LEU A 130 5.33 11.26 2.74
CA LEU A 130 5.46 11.98 4.00
C LEU A 130 4.56 13.21 4.00
N THR A 131 4.01 13.56 5.15
CA THR A 131 3.28 14.81 5.34
C THR A 131 4.23 16.00 5.31
N PHE A 132 3.69 17.20 5.14
CA PHE A 132 4.47 18.44 5.21
C PHE A 132 5.21 18.57 6.55
N GLU A 133 4.51 18.35 7.67
CA GLU A 133 5.09 18.37 9.02
C GLU A 133 6.25 17.37 9.18
N GLN A 134 6.15 16.18 8.59
CA GLN A 134 7.23 15.18 8.62
C GLN A 134 8.44 15.64 7.79
N MET A 135 8.20 16.30 6.65
CA MET A 135 9.28 16.87 5.85
C MET A 135 9.97 18.03 6.58
N GLU A 136 9.22 18.88 7.29
CA GLU A 136 9.78 19.93 8.13
C GLU A 136 10.61 19.36 9.28
N ALA A 137 10.11 18.35 10.00
CA ALA A 137 10.86 17.68 11.06
C ALA A 137 12.17 17.05 10.53
N MET A 138 12.14 16.49 9.32
CA MET A 138 13.32 15.96 8.65
C MET A 138 14.31 17.07 8.27
N ALA A 139 13.83 18.22 7.78
CA ALA A 139 14.65 19.37 7.43
C ALA A 139 15.30 19.98 8.69
N ALA A 140 14.53 20.17 9.77
CA ALA A 140 15.02 20.69 11.04
C ALA A 140 16.12 19.79 11.63
N THR A 141 15.92 18.47 11.61
CA THR A 141 16.93 17.50 12.07
C THR A 141 18.20 17.54 11.21
N THR A 142 18.05 17.76 9.90
CA THR A 142 19.19 17.84 8.98
C THR A 142 19.98 19.13 9.20
N LEU A 143 19.29 20.26 9.39
CA LEU A 143 19.91 21.54 9.69
C LEU A 143 20.70 21.48 11.02
N TYR A 144 20.08 20.94 12.07
CA TYR A 144 20.74 20.73 13.37
C TYR A 144 22.04 19.95 13.25
N ARG A 145 22.04 18.85 12.47
CA ARG A 145 23.23 18.03 12.26
C ARG A 145 24.33 18.76 11.49
N ALA A 146 23.97 19.72 10.65
CA ALA A 146 24.94 20.49 9.86
C ALA A 146 25.56 21.64 10.66
N THR A 147 24.79 22.32 11.50
CA THR A 147 25.24 23.53 12.23
C THR A 147 25.77 23.23 13.62
N GLY A 148 25.37 22.13 14.27
CA GLY A 148 25.70 21.83 15.66
C GLY A 148 24.97 22.71 16.68
N GLU A 149 24.24 23.73 16.23
CA GLU A 149 23.36 24.56 17.04
C GLU A 149 21.97 23.95 17.08
N ARG A 150 21.50 23.63 18.28
CA ARG A 150 20.13 23.17 18.53
C ARG A 150 19.18 24.28 18.08
N ALA A 151 18.42 24.02 17.02
CA ALA A 151 17.27 24.82 16.64
C ALA A 151 16.18 24.57 17.70
N ASP A 152 16.41 25.05 18.91
CA ASP A 152 15.39 25.03 19.95
C ASP A 152 14.33 26.07 19.59
N ALA A 153 13.08 25.60 19.73
CA ALA A 153 11.83 26.17 19.27
C ALA A 153 11.38 27.44 20.01
#